data_AF-W3VFZ6-F1
#
_entry.id   AF-W3VFZ6-F1
#
_cell.length_a   1.000
_cell.length_b   1.000
_cell.length_c   1.000
_cell.angle_alpha   90.00
_cell.angle_beta   90.00
_cell.angle_gamma   90.00
#
_symmetry.space_group_name_H-M   'P 1'
#
loop_
_entity.id
_entity.type
_entity.pdbx_description
1 polymer ?
#
loop_
_entity_poly.entity_id
_entity_poly.type
_entity_poly.pdbx_seq_one_letter_code
_entity_poly.pdbx_strand_id
1 'polypeptide(L)'
;MAGPNLELFKFGMYLFFPLAVMVHYGDPEWYHRNVLPIRDQFWPKEESLYRPPRTSDDVRTALDEMKQKRLARRQERLQLDQAQAQSANTNTEATEPKVISMLEDAARTNQRLV
;
A
#
# COMPACT_ATOMS: atom_id res chain seq x y z
N MET A 1 -39.93 -22.91 -50.74
CA MET A 1 -38.80 -23.71 -50.20
C MET A 1 -37.58 -23.41 -51.05
N ALA A 2 -36.69 -22.52 -50.59
CA ALA A 2 -35.47 -22.23 -51.32
C ALA A 2 -34.59 -23.49 -51.27
N GLY A 3 -34.41 -24.16 -52.40
CA GLY A 3 -33.76 -25.46 -52.52
C GLY A 3 -32.25 -25.43 -52.23
N PRO A 4 -31.46 -26.37 -52.79
CA PRO A 4 -30.04 -26.59 -52.46
C PRO A 4 -29.15 -25.33 -52.49
N ASN A 5 -29.51 -24.32 -53.28
CA ASN A 5 -28.79 -23.04 -53.35
C ASN A 5 -28.75 -22.28 -52.01
N LEU A 6 -29.80 -22.39 -51.19
CA LEU A 6 -29.84 -21.72 -49.89
C LEU A 6 -28.92 -22.42 -48.87
N GLU A 7 -28.77 -23.73 -49.00
CA GLU A 7 -27.84 -24.50 -48.17
C GLU A 7 -26.40 -24.11 -48.51
N LEU A 8 -26.06 -24.01 -49.80
CA LEU A 8 -24.73 -23.60 -50.25
C LEU A 8 -24.35 -22.18 -49.78
N PHE A 9 -25.30 -21.25 -49.78
CA PHE A 9 -25.09 -19.90 -49.24
C PHE A 9 -24.82 -19.92 -47.73
N LYS A 10 -25.60 -20.67 -46.95
CA LYS A 10 -25.40 -20.81 -45.50
C LYS A 10 -24.05 -21.44 -45.19
N PHE A 11 -23.68 -22.49 -45.92
CA PHE A 11 -22.36 -23.12 -45.79
C PHE A 11 -21.24 -22.12 -46.10
N GLY A 12 -21.34 -21.38 -47.21
CA GLY A 12 -20.37 -20.35 -47.56
C GLY A 12 -20.24 -19.27 -46.47
N MET A 13 -21.37 -18.79 -45.94
CA MET A 13 -21.39 -17.81 -44.85
C MET A 13 -20.76 -18.36 -43.56
N TYR A 14 -21.09 -19.59 -43.17
CA TYR A 14 -20.53 -20.22 -41.97
C TYR A 14 -19.04 -20.52 -42.09
N LEU A 15 -18.54 -20.73 -43.31
CA LEU A 15 -17.10 -20.86 -43.53
C LEU A 15 -16.42 -19.49 -43.56
N PHE A 16 -16.95 -18.55 -44.33
CA PHE A 16 -16.29 -17.28 -44.61
C PHE A 16 -16.36 -16.31 -43.44
N PHE A 17 -17.44 -16.30 -42.66
CA PHE A 17 -17.59 -15.43 -41.51
C PHE A 17 -16.48 -15.64 -40.45
N PRO A 18 -16.26 -16.84 -39.89
CA PRO A 18 -15.18 -17.04 -38.94
C PRO A 18 -13.80 -16.86 -39.57
N LEU A 19 -13.62 -17.20 -40.85
CA LEU A 19 -12.35 -17.00 -41.54
C LEU A 19 -12.01 -15.52 -41.70
N ALA A 20 -12.99 -14.69 -42.08
CA ALA A 20 -12.83 -13.25 -42.23
C ALA A 20 -12.56 -12.57 -40.90
N VAL A 21 -13.26 -12.97 -39.83
CA VAL A 21 -13.00 -12.52 -38.46
C VAL A 21 -11.57 -12.90 -38.05
N MET A 22 -11.12 -14.12 -38.34
CA MET A 22 -9.76 -14.56 -38.04
C MET A 22 -8.71 -13.75 -38.80
N VAL A 23 -8.91 -13.48 -40.09
CA VAL A 23 -7.95 -12.68 -40.88
C VAL A 23 -7.91 -11.23 -40.41
N HIS A 24 -9.05 -10.66 -40.01
CA HIS A 24 -9.11 -9.27 -39.56
C HIS A 24 -8.53 -9.08 -38.15
N TYR A 25 -8.92 -9.91 -37.19
CA TYR A 25 -8.52 -9.78 -35.79
C TYR A 25 -7.29 -10.62 -35.41
N GLY A 26 -6.93 -11.59 -36.24
CA GLY A 26 -5.73 -12.41 -36.06
C GLY A 26 -4.45 -11.76 -36.60
N ASP A 27 -4.56 -10.58 -37.21
CA ASP A 27 -3.39 -9.77 -37.56
C ASP A 27 -2.60 -9.42 -36.29
N PRO A 28 -1.32 -9.82 -36.18
CA PRO A 28 -0.47 -9.45 -35.06
C PRO A 28 -0.46 -7.94 -34.83
N GLU A 29 -0.48 -7.12 -35.89
CA GLU A 29 -0.48 -5.66 -35.76
C GLU A 29 -1.77 -5.14 -35.10
N TRP A 30 -2.92 -5.73 -35.41
CA TRP A 30 -4.19 -5.36 -34.80
C TRP A 30 -4.16 -5.59 -33.29
N TYR A 31 -3.64 -6.74 -32.86
CA TYR A 31 -3.51 -7.08 -31.44
C TYR A 31 -2.59 -6.09 -30.71
N HIS A 32 -1.43 -5.76 -31.30
CA HIS A 32 -0.46 -4.85 -30.69
C HIS A 32 -1.01 -3.43 -30.53
N ARG A 33 -1.85 -2.97 -31.45
CA ARG A 33 -2.40 -1.61 -31.42
C ARG A 33 -3.64 -1.48 -30.54
N ASN A 34 -4.47 -2.52 -30.47
CA ASN A 34 -5.78 -2.42 -29.82
C ASN A 34 -5.82 -3.09 -28.45
N VAL A 35 -5.07 -4.18 -28.23
CA VAL A 35 -5.15 -4.97 -26.99
C VAL A 35 -4.03 -4.61 -26.01
N LEU A 36 -2.78 -4.51 -26.48
CA LEU A 36 -1.63 -4.22 -25.60
C LEU A 36 -1.75 -2.90 -24.84
N PRO A 37 -2.18 -1.77 -25.44
CA PRO A 37 -2.28 -0.51 -24.70
C PRO A 37 -3.33 -0.56 -23.58
N ILE A 38 -4.40 -1.32 -23.77
CA ILE A 38 -5.44 -1.52 -22.76
C ILE A 38 -4.90 -2.34 -21.59
N ARG A 39 -4.09 -3.37 -21.87
CA ARG A 39 -3.45 -4.19 -20.84
C ARG A 39 -2.61 -3.34 -19.90
N ASP A 40 -1.83 -2.41 -20.45
CA ASP A 40 -0.91 -1.57 -19.67
C ASP A 40 -1.65 -0.50 -18.84
N GLN A 41 -2.89 -0.16 -19.21
CA GLN A 41 -3.76 0.71 -18.41
C GLN A 41 -4.45 -0.05 -17.26
N PHE A 42 -4.78 -1.32 -17.49
CA PHE A 42 -5.49 -2.14 -16.51
C PHE A 42 -4.56 -2.82 -15.50
N TRP A 43 -3.38 -3.26 -15.95
CA TRP A 43 -2.43 -3.98 -15.11
C TRP A 43 -1.39 -3.01 -14.52
N PRO A 44 -1.05 -3.13 -13.22
CA PRO A 44 0.05 -2.37 -12.65
C PRO A 44 1.35 -2.65 -13.41
N LYS A 45 2.13 -1.59 -13.66
CA LYS A 45 3.42 -1.69 -14.36
C LYS A 45 4.32 -2.70 -13.68
N GLU A 46 5.01 -3.53 -14.45
CA GLU A 46 5.89 -4.60 -13.94
C GLU A 46 7.04 -4.06 -13.06
N GLU A 47 7.40 -2.79 -13.21
CA GLU A 47 8.37 -2.09 -12.36
C GLU A 47 7.84 -1.80 -10.96
N SER A 48 6.52 -1.61 -10.81
CA SER A 48 5.88 -1.36 -9.52
C SER A 48 5.61 -2.64 -8.72
N LEU A 49 5.75 -3.80 -9.36
CA LEU A 49 5.52 -5.08 -8.73
C LEU A 49 6.69 -5.46 -7.84
N TYR A 50 6.37 -5.92 -6.63
CA TYR A 50 7.34 -6.57 -5.76
C TYR A 50 7.87 -7.84 -6.45
N ARG A 51 9.18 -7.91 -6.64
CA ARG A 51 9.85 -9.08 -7.21
C ARG A 51 10.41 -9.94 -6.07
N PRO A 52 9.89 -11.15 -5.86
CA PRO A 52 10.44 -12.04 -4.84
C PRO A 52 11.90 -12.36 -5.17
N PRO A 53 12.78 -12.43 -4.15
CA PRO A 53 14.18 -12.80 -4.34
C PRO A 53 14.26 -14.21 -4.95
N ARG A 54 15.06 -14.37 -6.01
CA ARG A 54 15.17 -15.63 -6.78
C ARG A 54 16.48 -16.35 -6.56
N THR A 55 17.53 -15.64 -6.18
CA THR A 55 18.84 -16.22 -5.88
C THR A 55 19.11 -16.24 -4.38
N SER A 56 20.05 -17.08 -3.93
CA SER A 56 20.44 -17.14 -2.53
C SER A 56 20.97 -15.82 -1.99
N ASP A 57 21.65 -15.05 -2.83
CA ASP A 57 22.22 -13.76 -2.45
C ASP A 57 21.13 -12.70 -2.32
N ASP A 58 20.14 -12.68 -3.22
CA ASP A 58 18.95 -11.81 -3.08
C ASP A 58 18.20 -12.09 -1.78
N VAL A 59 18.08 -13.36 -1.40
CA VAL A 59 17.40 -13.76 -0.15
C VAL A 59 18.15 -13.21 1.06
N ARG A 60 19.49 -13.27 1.06
CA ARG A 60 20.30 -12.73 2.15
C ARG A 60 20.14 -11.21 2.27
N THR A 61 20.24 -10.49 1.15
CA THR A 61 20.05 -9.03 1.11
C THR A 61 18.66 -8.65 1.61
N ALA A 62 17.61 -9.30 1.11
CA ALA A 62 16.24 -9.04 1.55
C ALA A 62 16.03 -9.32 3.04
N LEU A 63 16.66 -10.38 3.59
CA LEU A 63 16.62 -10.67 5.02
C LEU A 63 17.29 -9.59 5.87
N ASP A 64 18.43 -9.07 5.42
CA ASP A 64 19.14 -8.02 6.14
C ASP A 64 18.38 -6.69 6.10
N GLU A 65 17.78 -6.32 4.98
CA GLU A 65 16.84 -5.19 4.88
C GLU A 65 15.64 -5.36 5.84
N MET A 66 15.07 -6.57 5.91
CA MET A 66 13.97 -6.85 6.84
C MET A 66 14.39 -6.73 8.31
N LYS A 67 15.61 -7.17 8.67
CA LYS A 67 16.15 -7.00 10.02
C LYS A 67 16.32 -5.52 10.35
N GLN A 68 16.91 -4.75 9.45
CA GLN A 68 17.09 -3.30 9.63
C GLN A 68 15.76 -2.58 9.81
N LYS A 69 14.76 -2.89 8.97
CA LYS A 69 13.40 -2.34 9.08
C LYS A 69 12.73 -2.67 10.41
N ARG A 70 12.95 -3.87 10.94
CA ARG A 70 12.46 -4.26 12.27
C ARG A 70 13.13 -3.47 13.39
N LEU A 71 14.44 -3.28 13.32
CA LEU A 71 15.19 -2.50 14.31
C LEU A 71 14.78 -1.03 14.30
N ALA A 72 14.66 -0.41 13.11
CA ALA A 72 14.20 0.97 12.97
C ALA A 72 12.79 1.16 13.57
N ARG A 73 11.83 0.29 13.24
CA ARG A 73 10.48 0.33 13.82
C ARG A 73 10.49 0.16 15.34
N ARG A 74 11.39 -0.67 15.88
CA ARG A 74 11.53 -0.83 17.33
C ARG A 74 12.07 0.43 17.98
N GLN A 75 13.06 1.09 17.37
CA GLN A 75 13.61 2.34 17.86
C GLN A 75 12.57 3.47 17.84
N GLU A 76 11.80 3.61 16.76
CA GLU A 76 10.70 4.57 16.67
C GLU A 76 9.69 4.39 17.81
N ARG A 77 9.29 3.14 18.09
CA ARG A 77 8.39 2.84 19.22
C ARG A 77 8.97 3.27 20.56
N LEU A 78 10.23 2.95 20.83
CA LEU A 78 10.89 3.34 22.08
C LEU A 78 11.03 4.86 22.22
N GLN A 79 11.26 5.59 21.12
CA GLN A 79 11.32 7.05 21.13
C GLN A 79 9.95 7.66 21.43
N LEU A 80 8.88 7.12 20.84
CA LEU A 80 7.51 7.55 21.12
C LEU A 80 7.13 7.29 22.59
N ASP A 81 7.47 6.11 23.12
CA ASP A 81 7.20 5.76 24.53
C ASP A 81 7.98 6.69 25.49
N GLN A 82 9.23 7.02 25.19
CA GLN A 82 10.03 7.97 25.97
C GLN A 82 9.50 9.40 25.89
N ALA A 83 9.09 9.85 24.70
CA ALA A 83 8.49 11.18 24.52
C ALA A 83 7.18 11.32 25.30
N GLN A 84 6.35 10.26 25.33
CA GLN A 84 5.14 10.22 26.15
C GLN A 84 5.46 10.21 27.64
N ALA A 85 6.46 9.44 28.09
CA ALA A 85 6.89 9.41 29.50
C ALA A 85 7.46 10.76 29.97
N GLN A 86 8.24 11.47 29.15
CA GLN A 86 8.77 12.80 29.47
C GLN A 86 7.67 13.87 29.53
N SER A 87 6.68 13.78 28.63
CA SER A 87 5.51 14.66 28.62
C SER A 87 4.58 14.40 29.82
N ALA A 88 4.53 13.18 30.33
CA ALA A 88 3.80 12.86 31.56
C ALA A 88 4.54 13.39 32.81
N ASN A 89 5.87 13.27 32.86
CA ASN A 89 6.66 13.67 34.04
C ASN A 89 6.74 15.21 34.22
N THR A 90 6.81 15.98 33.13
CA THR A 90 6.80 17.46 33.20
C THR A 90 5.50 18.04 33.73
N ASN A 91 4.37 17.35 33.53
CA ASN A 91 3.08 17.78 34.09
C ASN A 91 2.95 17.47 35.59
N THR A 92 3.59 16.41 36.10
CA THR A 92 3.58 16.07 37.52
C THR A 92 4.56 16.95 38.32
N GLU A 93 5.79 17.15 37.82
CA GLU A 93 6.81 17.99 38.48
C GLU A 93 6.46 19.49 38.51
N ALA A 94 5.62 20.01 37.60
CA ALA A 94 5.17 21.41 37.67
C ALA A 94 4.02 21.62 38.68
N THR A 95 3.32 20.55 39.06
CA THR A 95 2.14 20.64 39.93
C THR A 95 2.54 20.54 41.42
N GLU A 96 3.52 19.70 41.76
CA GLU A 96 3.96 19.52 43.15
C GLU A 96 4.60 20.77 43.81
N PRO A 97 5.59 21.49 43.22
CA PRO A 97 6.23 22.62 43.89
C PRO A 97 5.28 23.83 44.05
N LYS A 98 4.33 23.99 43.12
CA LYS A 98 3.36 25.09 43.15
C LYS A 98 2.25 24.87 44.19
N VAL A 99 1.80 23.62 44.37
CA VAL A 99 0.81 23.28 45.40
C VAL A 99 1.45 23.37 46.80
N ILE A 100 2.68 22.90 46.96
CA ILE A 100 3.41 22.98 48.24
C ILE A 100 3.63 24.44 48.65
N SER A 101 4.05 25.34 47.74
CA SER A 101 4.21 26.76 48.07
C SER A 101 2.89 27.43 48.44
N MET A 102 1.79 27.11 47.75
CA MET A 102 0.46 27.65 48.06
C MET A 102 -0.07 27.21 49.42
N LEU A 103 0.19 25.95 49.81
CA LEU A 103 -0.19 25.43 51.12
C LEU A 103 0.63 26.06 52.25
N GLU A 104 1.92 26.31 52.02
CA GLU A 104 2.80 26.94 52.99
C GLU A 104 2.45 28.41 53.24
N ASP A 105 2.08 29.14 52.19
CA ASP A 105 1.61 30.53 52.29
C ASP A 105 0.25 30.63 53.02
N ALA A 106 -0.66 29.68 52.77
CA ALA A 106 -1.95 29.61 53.46
C ALA A 106 -1.79 29.28 54.96
N ALA A 107 -0.84 28.41 55.31
CA ALA A 107 -0.53 28.07 56.70
C ALA A 107 0.09 29.24 57.48
N ARG A 108 1.01 30.00 56.85
CA ARG A 108 1.62 31.21 57.46
C ARG A 108 0.61 32.32 57.71
N THR A 109 -0.39 32.44 56.85
CA THR A 109 -1.43 33.48 56.97
C THR A 109 -2.34 33.22 58.17
N ASN A 110 -2.65 31.96 58.49
CA ASN A 110 -3.48 31.60 59.65
C ASN A 110 -2.77 31.76 61.00
N GLN A 111 -1.44 31.58 61.07
CA GLN A 111 -0.70 31.75 62.33
C GLN A 111 -0.52 33.21 62.77
N ARG A 112 -0.79 34.19 61.89
CA ARG A 112 -0.74 35.62 62.23
C ARG A 112 -2.03 36.20 62.82
N LEU A 113 -3.09 35.39 62.91
CA LEU A 113 -4.43 35.82 63.33
C LEU A 113 -4.85 35.35 64.73
N VAL A 114 -3.90 34.96 65.59
CA VAL A 114 -4.13 34.69 67.02
C VAL A 114 -3.23 35.60 67.84
#